data_AF-C7MYQ7-F1
#
_entry.id   AF-C7MYQ7-F1
#
_cell.length_a   1.000
_cell.length_b   1.000
_cell.length_c   1.000
_cell.angle_alpha   90.00
_cell.angle_beta   90.00
_cell.angle_gamma   90.00
#
_symmetry.space_group_name_H-M   'P 1'
#
loop_
_entity.id
_entity.type
_entity.pdbx_description
1 polymer ?
#
loop_
_entity_poly.entity_id
_entity_poly.type
_entity_poly.pdbx_seq_one_letter_code
_entity_poly.pdbx_strand_id
1 'polypeptide(L)'
;MRIFARTRHLLLLLLSAVLLGAPAAHAAPPSTTAPPSTAAITEIPNFGDNPGNLQMFQYVPEGLPEGRPVVVVLHGCTQNATDYGNDSGWVELADAWQFSLVLPQQRLINNFNYCFNWFERTDTTRGSGEVASVISMVDYAIDAVGADSSRVYVTGLSAGGGMTSALLATYPERFAGGGIVAGIPYRCAAALYEAFMCMNPGKNLSPSAWGDLVRSASSHDGAWPTVSIWHGNADYTVAVANQRELIEQWTNVHGTDATPDRTDTVAGYPREFYEDANGNTVVESVTVTGMGHGQPVDPGTGEGQCGRTAAHVLDVDVCAAWHLGQTWNLS
;
A
#
# COMPACT_ATOMS: atom_id res chain seq x y z
N MET A 1 -17.69 69.15 -60.79
CA MET A 1 -18.12 68.43 -59.57
C MET A 1 -17.41 69.06 -58.38
N ARG A 2 -18.17 69.70 -57.48
CA ARG A 2 -17.74 70.63 -56.41
C ARG A 2 -16.87 69.89 -55.36
N ILE A 3 -15.67 70.30 -54.91
CA ILE A 3 -15.15 71.54 -54.28
C ILE A 3 -15.52 71.71 -52.77
N PHE A 4 -14.44 71.92 -51.97
CA PHE A 4 -14.26 72.38 -50.56
C PHE A 4 -14.78 71.47 -49.42
N ALA A 5 -14.04 71.04 -48.38
CA ALA A 5 -12.96 71.55 -47.51
C ALA A 5 -13.46 72.01 -46.12
N ARG A 6 -12.82 71.41 -45.09
CA ARG A 6 -12.65 71.82 -43.67
C ARG A 6 -13.91 71.93 -42.80
N THR A 7 -13.86 71.42 -41.56
CA THR A 7 -13.68 72.20 -40.30
C THR A 7 -13.67 71.25 -39.07
N ARG A 8 -12.94 71.65 -38.02
CA ARG A 8 -12.90 71.09 -36.64
C ARG A 8 -14.28 71.13 -35.95
N HIS A 9 -14.56 70.22 -35.00
CA HIS A 9 -14.85 70.52 -33.58
C HIS A 9 -15.59 69.40 -32.80
N LEU A 10 -15.16 69.26 -31.54
CA LEU A 10 -15.90 68.95 -30.29
C LEU A 10 -16.69 67.63 -30.12
N LEU A 11 -16.15 66.83 -29.20
CA LEU A 11 -16.78 66.25 -28.00
C LEU A 11 -18.31 66.39 -27.85
N LEU A 12 -19.01 65.24 -27.78
CA LEU A 12 -20.20 65.05 -26.97
C LEU A 12 -20.21 63.60 -26.43
N LEU A 13 -20.13 63.49 -25.10
CA LEU A 13 -20.32 62.28 -24.32
C LEU A 13 -21.80 61.87 -24.37
N LEU A 14 -22.06 60.61 -24.70
CA LEU A 14 -23.34 59.94 -24.45
C LEU A 14 -23.07 58.67 -23.64
N LEU A 15 -23.38 58.71 -22.34
CA LEU A 15 -23.43 57.53 -21.48
C LEU A 15 -24.53 56.59 -21.98
N SER A 16 -24.16 55.36 -22.33
CA SER A 16 -25.08 54.25 -22.56
C SER A 16 -24.85 53.21 -21.46
N ALA A 17 -25.82 53.04 -20.58
CA ALA A 17 -25.80 52.02 -19.55
C ALA A 17 -26.02 50.64 -20.19
N VAL A 18 -25.02 49.76 -20.10
CA VAL A 18 -25.14 48.35 -20.47
C VAL A 18 -25.46 47.56 -19.21
N LEU A 19 -26.67 46.99 -19.14
CA LEU A 19 -27.06 46.00 -18.15
C LEU A 19 -26.35 44.67 -18.48
N LEU A 20 -25.33 44.33 -17.71
CA LEU A 20 -24.70 42.99 -17.71
C LEU A 20 -25.56 42.06 -16.86
N GLY A 21 -26.22 41.09 -17.49
CA GLY A 21 -26.85 39.97 -16.79
C GLY A 21 -25.78 39.06 -16.17
N ALA A 22 -25.89 38.79 -14.87
CA ALA A 22 -25.03 37.83 -14.18
C ALA A 22 -25.44 36.39 -14.56
N PRO A 23 -24.49 35.46 -14.78
CA PRO A 23 -24.81 34.06 -14.97
C PRO A 23 -25.31 33.45 -13.65
N ALA A 24 -26.37 32.66 -13.73
CA ALA A 24 -26.91 31.90 -12.61
C ALA A 24 -25.89 30.84 -12.16
N ALA A 25 -25.35 30.99 -10.96
CA ALA A 25 -24.54 29.98 -10.30
C ALA A 25 -25.41 28.75 -10.02
N HIS A 26 -25.08 27.63 -10.65
CA HIS A 26 -25.61 26.32 -10.25
C HIS A 26 -24.93 25.96 -8.94
N ALA A 27 -25.69 25.97 -7.85
CA ALA A 27 -25.22 25.47 -6.56
C ALA A 27 -24.97 23.97 -6.69
N ALA A 28 -23.73 23.55 -6.46
CA ALA A 28 -23.41 22.15 -6.22
C ALA A 28 -24.17 21.68 -4.98
N PRO A 29 -24.69 20.44 -4.95
CA PRO A 29 -25.31 19.89 -3.75
C PRO A 29 -24.25 19.82 -2.63
N PRO A 30 -24.66 20.03 -1.36
CA PRO A 30 -23.74 19.93 -0.24
C PRO A 30 -23.21 18.49 -0.13
N SER A 31 -21.89 18.35 -0.11
CA SER A 31 -21.21 17.11 0.27
C SER A 31 -21.61 16.77 1.70
N THR A 32 -22.45 15.75 1.87
CA THR A 32 -22.76 15.20 3.19
C THR A 32 -21.56 14.38 3.64
N THR A 33 -20.65 14.98 4.40
CA THR A 33 -19.70 14.23 5.22
C THR A 33 -20.51 13.37 6.19
N ALA A 34 -20.43 12.05 6.05
CA ALA A 34 -20.97 11.14 7.05
C ALA A 34 -20.35 11.48 8.42
N PRO A 35 -21.09 11.33 9.53
CA PRO A 35 -20.49 11.47 10.86
C PRO A 35 -19.32 10.48 11.00
N PRO A 36 -18.29 10.82 11.78
CA PRO A 36 -17.16 9.92 12.01
C PRO A 36 -17.66 8.58 12.57
N SER A 37 -17.13 7.50 12.00
CA SER A 37 -17.40 6.13 12.43
C SER A 37 -17.13 5.95 13.93
N THR A 38 -17.98 5.19 14.61
CA THR A 38 -17.74 4.80 16.00
C THR A 38 -17.00 3.47 16.12
N ALA A 39 -16.70 2.83 14.98
CA ALA A 39 -15.95 1.58 14.95
C ALA A 39 -14.54 1.80 15.52
N ALA A 40 -14.04 0.77 16.21
CA ALA A 40 -12.72 0.77 16.81
C ALA A 40 -11.97 -0.48 16.39
N ILE A 41 -10.64 -0.40 16.40
CA ILE A 41 -9.80 -1.59 16.30
C ILE A 41 -10.04 -2.45 17.54
N THR A 42 -10.36 -3.73 17.34
CA THR A 42 -10.68 -4.68 18.41
C THR A 42 -9.75 -5.88 18.37
N GLU A 43 -9.35 -6.39 19.53
CA GLU A 43 -8.60 -7.65 19.61
C GLU A 43 -9.54 -8.84 19.42
N ILE A 44 -9.12 -9.78 18.57
CA ILE A 44 -9.80 -11.05 18.34
C ILE A 44 -8.96 -12.15 18.99
N PRO A 45 -9.37 -12.69 20.15
CA PRO A 45 -8.54 -13.66 20.87
C PRO A 45 -8.58 -15.08 20.28
N ASN A 46 -9.61 -15.41 19.50
CA ASN A 46 -9.86 -16.77 18.99
C ASN A 46 -10.13 -16.75 17.49
N PHE A 47 -9.07 -16.73 16.67
CA PHE A 47 -9.14 -16.70 15.20
C PHE A 47 -8.70 -18.01 14.53
N GLY A 48 -8.47 -19.08 15.31
CA GLY A 48 -8.02 -20.38 14.81
C GLY A 48 -6.57 -20.70 15.16
N ASP A 49 -5.93 -21.51 14.31
CA ASP A 49 -4.57 -22.00 14.54
C ASP A 49 -3.56 -20.84 14.54
N ASN A 50 -2.69 -20.80 15.56
CA ASN A 50 -1.75 -19.69 15.76
C ASN A 50 -0.32 -20.19 16.06
N PRO A 51 0.32 -20.92 15.13
CA PRO A 51 1.66 -21.48 15.36
C PRO A 51 2.76 -20.41 15.48
N GLY A 52 2.56 -19.22 14.90
CA GLY A 52 3.43 -18.06 15.05
C GLY A 52 3.18 -17.24 16.32
N ASN A 53 2.22 -17.65 17.16
CA ASN A 53 1.93 -17.01 18.43
C ASN A 53 1.74 -15.48 18.30
N LEU A 54 0.94 -15.04 17.33
CA LEU A 54 0.62 -13.63 17.09
C LEU A 54 -0.69 -13.25 17.80
N GLN A 55 -0.92 -11.95 17.97
CA GLN A 55 -2.25 -11.43 18.31
C GLN A 55 -2.95 -10.96 17.03
N MET A 56 -4.27 -11.07 16.98
CA MET A 56 -5.07 -10.52 15.89
C MET A 56 -5.83 -9.32 16.39
N PHE A 57 -5.70 -8.20 15.69
CA PHE A 57 -6.63 -7.10 15.78
C PHE A 57 -7.43 -6.99 14.48
N GLN A 58 -8.64 -6.47 14.56
CA GLN A 58 -9.52 -6.30 13.42
C GLN A 58 -10.18 -4.92 13.45
N TYR A 59 -10.33 -4.33 12.26
CA TYR A 59 -11.17 -3.16 12.05
C TYR A 59 -12.29 -3.51 11.08
N VAL A 60 -13.53 -3.24 11.48
CA VAL A 60 -14.72 -3.45 10.64
C VAL A 60 -15.51 -2.14 10.65
N PRO A 61 -15.61 -1.42 9.52
CA PRO A 61 -16.42 -0.22 9.43
C PRO A 61 -17.89 -0.48 9.78
N GLU A 62 -18.55 0.52 10.36
CA GLU A 62 -19.99 0.43 10.62
C GLU A 62 -20.76 0.30 9.29
N GLY A 63 -21.67 -0.68 9.22
CA GLY A 63 -22.50 -0.90 8.03
C GLY A 63 -21.79 -1.59 6.86
N LEU A 64 -20.62 -2.20 7.07
CA LEU A 64 -19.87 -2.91 6.04
C LEU A 64 -20.76 -3.92 5.29
N PRO A 65 -20.96 -3.76 3.97
CA PRO A 65 -21.69 -4.73 3.16
C PRO A 65 -20.97 -6.09 3.06
N GLU A 66 -21.71 -7.17 2.79
CA GLU A 66 -21.11 -8.45 2.39
C GLU A 66 -20.36 -8.32 1.05
N GLY A 67 -19.40 -9.22 0.81
CA GLY A 67 -18.60 -9.25 -0.41
C GLY A 67 -17.58 -8.13 -0.54
N ARG A 68 -17.31 -7.40 0.56
CA ARG A 68 -16.28 -6.35 0.59
C ARG A 68 -14.88 -6.91 0.83
N PRO A 69 -13.82 -6.20 0.42
CA PRO A 69 -12.43 -6.67 0.57
C PRO A 69 -11.95 -6.79 2.02
N VAL A 70 -10.90 -7.59 2.20
CA VAL A 70 -10.08 -7.64 3.42
C VAL A 70 -8.67 -7.16 3.09
N VAL A 71 -8.10 -6.27 3.91
CA VAL A 71 -6.70 -5.85 3.81
C VAL A 71 -5.95 -6.25 5.08
N VAL A 72 -4.88 -7.02 4.93
CA VAL A 72 -3.94 -7.33 6.01
C VAL A 72 -2.90 -6.21 6.10
N VAL A 73 -2.74 -5.61 7.28
CA VAL A 73 -1.85 -4.47 7.51
C VAL A 73 -0.80 -4.83 8.57
N LEU A 74 0.46 -4.94 8.16
CA LEU A 74 1.57 -5.39 8.99
C LEU A 74 2.48 -4.21 9.38
N HIS A 75 2.59 -3.96 10.68
CA HIS A 75 3.46 -2.90 11.22
C HIS A 75 4.96 -3.23 11.11
N GLY A 76 5.80 -2.20 11.21
CA GLY A 76 7.26 -2.35 11.30
C GLY A 76 7.73 -2.65 12.72
N CYS A 77 9.04 -2.86 12.88
CA CYS A 77 9.65 -3.06 14.20
C CYS A 77 9.33 -1.89 15.15
N THR A 78 9.18 -2.20 16.44
CA THR A 78 8.91 -1.29 17.56
C THR A 78 7.55 -0.59 17.52
N GLN A 79 6.80 -0.75 16.44
CA GLN A 79 5.42 -0.30 16.30
C GLN A 79 4.44 -1.35 16.84
N ASN A 80 3.15 -1.00 16.84
CA ASN A 80 2.05 -1.90 17.15
C ASN A 80 0.95 -1.77 16.08
N ALA A 81 0.12 -2.81 15.97
CA ALA A 81 -0.95 -2.94 14.99
C ALA A 81 -1.94 -1.77 15.04
N THR A 82 -2.37 -1.37 16.23
CA THR A 82 -3.38 -0.32 16.39
C THR A 82 -2.87 1.04 15.95
N ASP A 83 -1.73 1.47 16.47
CA ASP A 83 -1.16 2.77 16.12
C ASP A 83 -0.77 2.79 14.65
N TYR A 84 -0.11 1.75 14.14
CA TYR A 84 0.28 1.69 12.73
C TYR A 84 -0.92 1.72 11.79
N GLY A 85 -2.00 0.98 12.09
CA GLY A 85 -3.22 1.00 11.28
C GLY A 85 -3.89 2.38 11.20
N ASN A 86 -3.87 3.13 12.30
CA ASN A 86 -4.36 4.51 12.32
C ASN A 86 -3.40 5.48 11.62
N ASP A 87 -2.12 5.41 11.94
CA ASP A 87 -1.12 6.39 11.53
C ASP A 87 -0.82 6.30 10.03
N SER A 88 -0.84 5.09 9.46
CA SER A 88 -0.64 4.84 8.03
C SER A 88 -1.85 5.19 7.15
N GLY A 89 -2.98 5.57 7.75
CA GLY A 89 -4.22 5.93 7.05
C GLY A 89 -5.12 4.75 6.68
N TRP A 90 -4.74 3.50 6.95
CA TRP A 90 -5.56 2.34 6.57
C TRP A 90 -6.94 2.31 7.24
N VAL A 91 -7.03 2.69 8.52
CA VAL A 91 -8.33 2.76 9.24
C VAL A 91 -9.24 3.83 8.63
N GLU A 92 -8.69 5.01 8.37
CA GLU A 92 -9.39 6.12 7.73
C GLU A 92 -9.95 5.72 6.36
N LEU A 93 -9.13 5.06 5.54
CA LEU A 93 -9.54 4.58 4.22
C LEU A 93 -10.56 3.44 4.30
N ALA A 94 -10.40 2.53 5.27
CA ALA A 94 -11.34 1.43 5.50
C ALA A 94 -12.75 1.96 5.80
N ASP A 95 -12.86 3.01 6.62
CA ASP A 95 -14.13 3.71 6.86
C ASP A 95 -14.70 4.34 5.59
N ALA A 96 -13.87 5.12 4.89
CA ALA A 96 -14.30 5.88 3.73
C ALA A 96 -14.77 4.98 2.58
N TRP A 97 -14.10 3.83 2.38
CA TRP A 97 -14.27 2.96 1.22
C TRP A 97 -14.92 1.61 1.56
N GLN A 98 -15.32 1.41 2.82
CA GLN A 98 -16.09 0.25 3.28
C GLN A 98 -15.38 -1.08 2.95
N PHE A 99 -14.19 -1.27 3.50
CA PHE A 99 -13.49 -2.57 3.51
C PHE A 99 -12.98 -2.87 4.93
N SER A 100 -12.68 -4.13 5.23
CA SER A 100 -12.23 -4.52 6.56
C SER A 100 -10.71 -4.68 6.64
N LEU A 101 -10.16 -4.53 7.84
CA LEU A 101 -8.73 -4.74 8.10
C LEU A 101 -8.49 -5.92 9.04
N VAL A 102 -7.46 -6.69 8.73
CA VAL A 102 -6.79 -7.58 9.67
C VAL A 102 -5.46 -6.93 10.03
N LEU A 103 -5.21 -6.72 11.32
CA LEU A 103 -3.99 -6.11 11.81
C LEU A 103 -3.27 -7.08 12.74
N PRO A 104 -2.38 -7.95 12.21
CA PRO A 104 -1.59 -8.84 13.04
C PRO A 104 -0.67 -8.02 13.96
N GLN A 105 -0.57 -8.44 15.22
CA GLN A 105 0.28 -7.83 16.24
C GLN A 105 1.34 -8.81 16.69
N GLN A 106 2.60 -8.39 16.60
CA GLN A 106 3.74 -9.15 17.11
C GLN A 106 3.77 -9.17 18.64
N ARG A 107 4.41 -10.18 19.23
CA ARG A 107 4.63 -10.30 20.67
C ARG A 107 6.10 -10.17 21.03
N LEU A 108 6.37 -9.55 22.17
CA LEU A 108 7.72 -9.40 22.75
C LEU A 108 8.45 -10.76 22.90
N ILE A 109 7.70 -11.82 23.21
CA ILE A 109 8.24 -13.17 23.41
C ILE A 109 8.77 -13.79 22.11
N ASN A 110 8.22 -13.39 20.96
CA ASN A 110 8.69 -13.85 19.66
C ASN A 110 9.89 -13.00 19.21
N ASN A 111 9.79 -11.67 19.39
CA ASN A 111 10.84 -10.74 19.00
C ASN A 111 10.86 -9.53 19.94
N PHE A 112 12.00 -9.24 20.58
CA PHE A 112 12.12 -8.14 21.55
C PHE A 112 11.88 -6.75 20.94
N ASN A 113 12.05 -6.61 19.63
CA ASN A 113 11.77 -5.37 18.90
C ASN A 113 10.37 -5.37 18.28
N TYR A 114 9.49 -6.32 18.61
CA TYR A 114 8.19 -6.47 17.95
C TYR A 114 8.26 -6.59 16.41
N CYS A 115 9.41 -6.97 15.85
CA CYS A 115 9.52 -7.22 14.42
C CYS A 115 8.82 -8.54 14.07
N PHE A 116 8.13 -8.59 12.94
CA PHE A 116 7.81 -9.87 12.29
C PHE A 116 9.12 -10.59 11.93
N ASN A 117 9.19 -11.91 12.15
CA ASN A 117 10.38 -12.73 11.93
C ASN A 117 10.50 -13.17 10.46
N TRP A 118 10.47 -12.20 9.54
CA TRP A 118 10.60 -12.41 8.09
C TRP A 118 11.89 -13.14 7.67
N PHE A 119 12.89 -13.16 8.55
CA PHE A 119 14.17 -13.81 8.33
C PHE A 119 14.23 -15.25 8.87
N GLU A 120 13.26 -15.70 9.67
CA GLU A 120 13.27 -17.05 10.24
C GLU A 120 12.47 -18.02 9.38
N ARG A 121 13.05 -19.18 9.05
CA ARG A 121 12.34 -20.16 8.19
C ARG A 121 11.10 -20.72 8.84
N THR A 122 11.14 -20.90 10.16
CA THR A 122 10.01 -21.43 10.93
C THR A 122 8.80 -20.51 10.85
N ASP A 123 9.02 -19.21 10.62
CA ASP A 123 7.97 -18.19 10.53
C ASP A 123 7.56 -17.84 9.10
N THR A 124 8.31 -18.30 8.09
CA THR A 124 8.13 -17.94 6.68
C THR A 124 8.01 -19.13 5.74
N THR A 125 7.62 -20.30 6.28
CA THR A 125 7.32 -21.51 5.52
C THR A 125 5.82 -21.77 5.58
N ARG A 126 5.22 -22.14 4.43
CA ARG A 126 3.80 -22.52 4.38
C ARG A 126 3.48 -23.55 5.47
N GLY A 127 2.40 -23.30 6.21
CA GLY A 127 1.90 -24.17 7.27
C GLY A 127 2.60 -24.03 8.62
N SER A 128 3.53 -23.10 8.77
CA SER A 128 4.22 -22.86 10.05
C SER A 128 4.30 -21.39 10.43
N GLY A 129 4.51 -21.15 11.73
CA GLY A 129 4.86 -19.87 12.32
C GLY A 129 4.00 -18.69 11.90
N GLU A 130 4.60 -17.51 11.79
CA GLU A 130 3.89 -16.25 11.57
C GLU A 130 3.03 -16.23 10.29
N VAL A 131 3.54 -16.75 9.14
CA VAL A 131 2.73 -16.79 7.91
C VAL A 131 1.45 -17.62 8.08
N ALA A 132 1.51 -18.77 8.75
CA ALA A 132 0.33 -19.61 8.96
C ALA A 132 -0.67 -18.97 9.94
N SER A 133 -0.17 -18.30 10.99
CA SER A 133 -1.02 -17.53 11.90
C SER A 133 -1.79 -16.43 11.17
N VAL A 134 -1.13 -15.67 10.28
CA VAL A 134 -1.79 -14.60 9.52
C VAL A 134 -2.85 -15.16 8.58
N ILE A 135 -2.63 -16.33 7.95
CA ILE A 135 -3.66 -16.96 7.13
C ILE A 135 -4.89 -17.37 7.95
N SER A 136 -4.72 -17.90 9.16
CA SER A 136 -5.86 -18.16 10.05
C SER A 136 -6.64 -16.88 10.36
N MET A 137 -5.96 -15.74 10.55
CA MET A 137 -6.62 -14.45 10.76
C MET A 137 -7.41 -13.98 9.53
N VAL A 138 -6.86 -14.19 8.33
CA VAL A 138 -7.54 -13.89 7.06
C VAL A 138 -8.80 -14.73 6.92
N ASP A 139 -8.72 -16.03 7.15
CA ASP A 139 -9.86 -16.94 7.06
C ASP A 139 -10.96 -16.58 8.05
N TYR A 140 -10.58 -16.31 9.30
CA TYR A 140 -11.50 -15.81 10.31
C TYR A 140 -12.18 -14.52 9.85
N ALA A 141 -11.43 -13.56 9.32
CA ALA A 141 -11.99 -12.27 8.90
C ALA A 141 -12.97 -12.44 7.73
N ILE A 142 -12.64 -13.28 6.75
CA ILE A 142 -13.53 -13.58 5.61
C ILE A 142 -14.86 -14.14 6.11
N ASP A 143 -14.82 -15.14 6.98
CA ASP A 143 -16.02 -15.77 7.51
C ASP A 143 -16.82 -14.83 8.42
N ALA A 144 -16.14 -14.03 9.25
CA ALA A 144 -16.78 -13.17 10.24
C ALA A 144 -17.55 -12.00 9.62
N VAL A 145 -17.10 -11.47 8.47
CA VAL A 145 -17.74 -10.31 7.81
C VAL A 145 -18.37 -10.64 6.46
N GLY A 146 -18.34 -11.91 6.04
CA GLY A 146 -18.84 -12.34 4.73
C GLY A 146 -18.07 -11.69 3.58
N ALA A 147 -16.74 -11.57 3.71
CA ALA A 147 -15.90 -10.91 2.72
C ALA A 147 -15.81 -11.69 1.39
N ASP A 148 -15.45 -11.01 0.32
CA ASP A 148 -15.08 -11.66 -0.94
C ASP A 148 -13.67 -12.23 -0.82
N SER A 149 -13.55 -13.55 -0.76
CA SER A 149 -12.27 -14.26 -0.63
C SER A 149 -11.34 -14.10 -1.84
N SER A 150 -11.85 -13.62 -2.98
CA SER A 150 -11.02 -13.26 -4.13
C SER A 150 -10.45 -11.84 -4.05
N ARG A 151 -10.87 -11.04 -3.05
CA ARG A 151 -10.47 -9.64 -2.86
C ARG A 151 -9.78 -9.43 -1.52
N VAL A 152 -8.72 -10.19 -1.32
CA VAL A 152 -7.86 -10.10 -0.14
C VAL A 152 -6.51 -9.52 -0.54
N TYR A 153 -6.03 -8.55 0.21
CA TYR A 153 -4.76 -7.86 -0.04
C TYR A 153 -3.90 -7.83 1.21
N VAL A 154 -2.59 -7.67 1.04
CA VAL A 154 -1.65 -7.57 2.17
C VAL A 154 -0.64 -6.47 1.95
N THR A 155 -0.36 -5.69 3.00
CA THR A 155 0.68 -4.67 2.97
C THR A 155 1.44 -4.60 4.28
N GLY A 156 2.66 -4.08 4.23
CA GLY A 156 3.42 -3.83 5.44
C GLY A 156 4.65 -2.96 5.24
N LEU A 157 5.10 -2.39 6.35
CA LEU A 157 6.32 -1.59 6.43
C LEU A 157 7.48 -2.39 7.00
N SER A 158 8.68 -2.26 6.45
CA SER A 158 9.92 -2.77 7.05
C SER A 158 9.87 -4.29 7.29
N ALA A 159 9.97 -4.75 8.54
CA ALA A 159 9.74 -6.14 8.91
C ALA A 159 8.36 -6.66 8.46
N GLY A 160 7.31 -5.83 8.55
CA GLY A 160 6.00 -6.12 7.99
C GLY A 160 6.02 -6.21 6.47
N GLY A 161 6.82 -5.40 5.78
CA GLY A 161 7.03 -5.50 4.33
C GLY A 161 7.76 -6.77 3.91
N GLY A 162 8.76 -7.21 4.68
CA GLY A 162 9.39 -8.52 4.51
C GLY A 162 8.41 -9.68 4.74
N MET A 163 7.54 -9.57 5.75
CA MET A 163 6.48 -10.55 6.00
C MET A 163 5.41 -10.55 4.90
N THR A 164 5.08 -9.39 4.31
CA THR A 164 4.24 -9.29 3.11
C THR A 164 4.84 -10.12 1.98
N SER A 165 6.13 -9.97 1.67
CA SER A 165 6.81 -10.80 0.66
C SER A 165 6.67 -12.30 0.96
N ALA A 166 6.78 -12.69 2.23
CA ALA A 166 6.63 -14.08 2.66
C ALA A 166 5.21 -14.61 2.49
N LEU A 167 4.19 -13.83 2.83
CA LEU A 167 2.79 -14.20 2.66
C LEU A 167 2.42 -14.37 1.19
N LEU A 168 2.83 -13.43 0.33
CA LEU A 168 2.61 -13.51 -1.11
C LEU A 168 3.29 -14.73 -1.73
N ALA A 169 4.48 -15.10 -1.27
CA ALA A 169 5.19 -16.27 -1.78
C ALA A 169 4.60 -17.60 -1.26
N THR A 170 4.27 -17.66 0.03
CA THR A 170 3.85 -18.91 0.67
C THR A 170 2.37 -19.22 0.47
N TYR A 171 1.51 -18.22 0.32
CA TYR A 171 0.06 -18.34 0.12
C TYR A 171 -0.45 -17.45 -1.02
N PRO A 172 0.10 -17.56 -2.23
CA PRO A 172 -0.30 -16.70 -3.37
C PRO A 172 -1.79 -16.80 -3.70
N GLU A 173 -2.41 -17.96 -3.49
CA GLU A 173 -3.83 -18.19 -3.74
C GLU A 173 -4.77 -17.43 -2.79
N ARG A 174 -4.23 -16.88 -1.70
CA ARG A 174 -4.99 -16.11 -0.70
C ARG A 174 -5.01 -14.62 -0.96
N PHE A 175 -4.19 -14.11 -1.88
CA PHE A 175 -4.05 -12.67 -2.09
C PHE A 175 -4.22 -12.33 -3.57
N ALA A 176 -5.00 -11.30 -3.86
CA ALA A 176 -5.10 -10.71 -5.19
C ALA A 176 -3.92 -9.76 -5.49
N GLY A 177 -3.34 -9.16 -4.45
CA GLY A 177 -2.16 -8.31 -4.57
C GLY A 177 -1.56 -7.95 -3.22
N GLY A 178 -0.37 -7.34 -3.24
CA GLY A 178 0.26 -6.83 -2.02
C GLY A 178 1.18 -5.63 -2.19
N GLY A 179 1.30 -4.86 -1.12
CA GLY A 179 2.10 -3.64 -1.02
C GLY A 179 3.31 -3.83 -0.10
N ILE A 180 4.52 -3.72 -0.65
CA ILE A 180 5.76 -3.91 0.11
C ILE A 180 6.41 -2.54 0.31
N VAL A 181 6.33 -2.01 1.53
CA VAL A 181 6.87 -0.68 1.86
C VAL A 181 8.16 -0.81 2.65
N ALA A 182 9.26 -0.26 2.12
CA ALA A 182 10.61 -0.37 2.68
C ALA A 182 10.97 -1.81 3.12
N GLY A 183 10.52 -2.80 2.33
CA GLY A 183 10.60 -4.23 2.64
C GLY A 183 11.78 -4.93 1.99
N ILE A 184 11.78 -6.27 2.05
CA ILE A 184 12.90 -7.13 1.63
C ILE A 184 12.34 -8.31 0.81
N PRO A 185 13.08 -8.82 -0.20
CA PRO A 185 12.70 -10.02 -0.95
C PRO A 185 12.46 -11.24 -0.06
N TYR A 186 11.50 -12.08 -0.45
CA TYR A 186 11.27 -13.36 0.20
C TYR A 186 12.54 -14.22 0.12
N ARG A 187 12.90 -14.84 1.25
CA ARG A 187 14.11 -15.69 1.40
C ARG A 187 15.42 -14.98 1.09
N CYS A 188 15.47 -13.65 1.20
CA CYS A 188 16.76 -12.99 1.29
C CYS A 188 17.59 -13.57 2.45
N ALA A 189 16.93 -13.73 3.59
CA ALA A 189 17.46 -14.37 4.79
C ALA A 189 16.64 -15.62 5.17
N ALA A 190 17.32 -16.56 5.83
CA ALA A 190 16.74 -17.77 6.40
C ALA A 190 17.19 -18.02 7.85
N ALA A 191 17.85 -17.03 8.46
CA ALA A 191 18.18 -16.92 9.87
C ALA A 191 18.60 -15.47 10.20
N LEU A 192 18.58 -15.09 11.48
CA LEU A 192 18.94 -13.75 11.96
C LEU A 192 20.31 -13.24 11.46
N TYR A 193 21.34 -14.08 11.37
CA TYR A 193 22.68 -13.63 10.96
C TYR A 193 22.72 -13.17 9.49
N GLU A 194 21.81 -13.65 8.65
CA GLU A 194 21.67 -13.23 7.24
C GLU A 194 20.84 -11.94 7.12
N ALA A 195 19.96 -11.68 8.10
CA ALA A 195 19.02 -10.56 8.07
C ALA A 195 19.75 -9.22 7.91
N PHE A 196 20.84 -9.00 8.64
CA PHE A 196 21.60 -7.75 8.57
C PHE A 196 22.17 -7.50 7.17
N MET A 197 22.69 -8.53 6.49
CA MET A 197 23.20 -8.41 5.12
C MET A 197 22.09 -8.10 4.12
N CYS A 198 20.91 -8.68 4.33
CA CYS A 198 19.71 -8.38 3.52
C CYS A 198 19.22 -6.96 3.73
N MET A 199 19.19 -6.48 4.97
CA MET A 199 18.78 -5.13 5.29
C MET A 199 19.74 -4.11 4.67
N ASN A 200 21.04 -4.22 4.93
CA ASN A 200 22.05 -3.29 4.44
C ASN A 200 23.41 -3.99 4.37
N PRO A 201 24.07 -4.09 3.19
CA PRO A 201 23.84 -3.33 1.95
C PRO A 201 22.77 -3.89 1.00
N GLY A 202 22.09 -4.97 1.36
CA GLY A 202 21.27 -5.75 0.44
C GLY A 202 22.04 -6.94 -0.12
N LYS A 203 21.31 -7.98 -0.49
CA LYS A 203 21.85 -9.19 -1.13
C LYS A 203 21.48 -9.14 -2.61
N ASN A 204 22.45 -9.32 -3.49
CA ASN A 204 22.21 -9.38 -4.92
C ASN A 204 22.19 -10.85 -5.39
N LEU A 205 21.08 -11.29 -5.97
CA LEU A 205 20.97 -12.58 -6.66
C LEU A 205 20.45 -12.35 -8.09
N SER A 206 20.59 -13.34 -8.97
CA SER A 206 19.95 -13.21 -10.28
C SER A 206 18.42 -13.22 -10.15
N PRO A 207 17.68 -12.55 -11.06
CA PRO A 207 16.23 -12.61 -11.08
C PRO A 207 15.67 -14.03 -11.04
N SER A 208 16.32 -14.97 -11.76
CA SER A 208 15.94 -16.39 -11.75
C SER A 208 16.10 -17.03 -10.37
N ALA A 209 17.20 -16.75 -9.66
CA ALA A 209 17.44 -17.29 -8.32
C ALA A 209 16.44 -16.71 -7.32
N TRP A 210 16.09 -15.44 -7.46
CA TRP A 210 15.02 -14.84 -6.65
C TRP A 210 13.65 -15.44 -6.92
N GLY A 211 13.28 -15.61 -8.20
CA GLY A 211 12.01 -16.20 -8.57
C GLY A 211 11.89 -17.67 -8.18
N ASP A 212 12.99 -18.43 -8.24
CA ASP A 212 13.02 -19.83 -7.80
C ASP A 212 12.75 -19.96 -6.30
N LEU A 213 13.23 -19.01 -5.48
CA LEU A 213 12.91 -18.99 -4.05
C LEU A 213 11.41 -18.83 -3.80
N VAL A 214 10.72 -17.95 -4.54
CA VAL A 214 9.27 -17.78 -4.44
C VAL A 214 8.52 -19.01 -4.95
N ARG A 215 8.87 -19.52 -6.14
CA ARG A 215 8.24 -20.72 -6.72
C ARG A 215 8.43 -21.97 -5.86
N SER A 216 9.51 -22.04 -5.07
CA SER A 216 9.74 -23.16 -4.14
C SER A 216 8.90 -23.10 -2.85
N ALA A 217 8.25 -21.97 -2.57
CA ALA A 217 7.54 -21.72 -1.31
C ALA A 217 6.19 -22.44 -1.20
N SER A 218 5.60 -22.80 -2.33
CA SER A 218 4.31 -23.50 -2.42
C SER A 218 4.24 -24.35 -3.70
N SER A 219 3.23 -25.21 -3.80
CA SER A 219 2.93 -25.95 -5.03
C SER A 219 2.01 -25.18 -5.98
N HIS A 220 1.94 -23.84 -5.85
CA HIS A 220 1.03 -23.00 -6.62
C HIS A 220 1.38 -23.01 -8.11
N ASP A 221 0.37 -23.23 -8.94
CA ASP A 221 0.45 -23.24 -10.41
C ASP A 221 -0.54 -22.24 -11.06
N GLY A 222 -1.24 -21.44 -10.25
CA GLY A 222 -2.20 -20.43 -10.71
C GLY A 222 -1.59 -19.05 -10.94
N ALA A 223 -2.45 -18.04 -11.08
CA ALA A 223 -2.03 -16.64 -11.18
C ALA A 223 -1.35 -16.16 -9.90
N TRP A 224 -0.28 -15.39 -10.04
CA TRP A 224 0.41 -14.77 -8.90
C TRP A 224 -0.27 -13.44 -8.52
N PRO A 225 -0.25 -13.03 -7.24
CA PRO A 225 -0.69 -11.71 -6.83
C PRO A 225 0.13 -10.60 -7.51
N THR A 226 -0.52 -9.47 -7.79
CA THR A 226 0.19 -8.26 -8.23
C THR A 226 0.96 -7.64 -7.07
N VAL A 227 2.09 -6.97 -7.36
CA VAL A 227 2.97 -6.43 -6.31
C VAL A 227 3.26 -4.95 -6.54
N SER A 228 3.02 -4.13 -5.52
CA SER A 228 3.40 -2.72 -5.49
C SER A 228 4.51 -2.51 -4.48
N ILE A 229 5.63 -1.93 -4.91
CA ILE A 229 6.83 -1.74 -4.10
C ILE A 229 7.05 -0.24 -3.86
N TRP A 230 7.14 0.17 -2.60
CA TRP A 230 7.37 1.57 -2.23
C TRP A 230 8.64 1.67 -1.39
N HIS A 231 9.61 2.46 -1.84
CA HIS A 231 10.90 2.56 -1.14
C HIS A 231 11.48 3.97 -1.16
N GLY A 232 12.01 4.42 -0.03
CA GLY A 232 12.76 5.66 0.06
C GLY A 232 14.20 5.49 -0.42
N ASN A 233 14.69 6.35 -1.31
CA ASN A 233 16.06 6.20 -1.83
C ASN A 233 17.17 6.65 -0.84
N ALA A 234 16.79 7.24 0.30
CA ALA A 234 17.69 7.60 1.39
C ALA A 234 17.51 6.69 2.62
N ASP A 235 16.96 5.48 2.42
CA ASP A 235 16.79 4.47 3.47
C ASP A 235 18.13 3.81 3.83
N TYR A 236 18.61 4.07 5.05
CA TYR A 236 19.83 3.49 5.62
C TYR A 236 19.58 2.24 6.47
N THR A 237 18.31 1.90 6.75
CA THR A 237 17.94 0.72 7.53
C THR A 237 17.75 -0.47 6.61
N VAL A 238 16.89 -0.32 5.60
CA VAL A 238 16.70 -1.28 4.52
C VAL A 238 17.13 -0.60 3.23
N ALA A 239 18.35 -0.87 2.81
CA ALA A 239 18.98 -0.20 1.69
C ALA A 239 18.10 -0.30 0.43
N VAL A 240 18.04 0.78 -0.35
CA VAL A 240 17.27 0.87 -1.61
C VAL A 240 17.62 -0.22 -2.62
N ALA A 241 18.77 -0.89 -2.47
CA ALA A 241 19.08 -2.10 -3.20
C ALA A 241 17.94 -3.14 -3.12
N ASN A 242 17.27 -3.28 -1.97
CA ASN A 242 16.14 -4.19 -1.79
C ASN A 242 14.94 -3.87 -2.70
N GLN A 243 14.73 -2.60 -3.09
CA GLN A 243 13.70 -2.25 -4.07
C GLN A 243 14.00 -2.92 -5.41
N ARG A 244 15.24 -2.83 -5.89
CA ARG A 244 15.70 -3.50 -7.12
C ARG A 244 15.52 -5.01 -7.00
N GLU A 245 15.99 -5.62 -5.91
CA GLU A 245 15.91 -7.07 -5.73
C GLU A 245 14.44 -7.57 -5.64
N LEU A 246 13.53 -6.77 -5.08
CA LEU A 246 12.10 -7.06 -5.07
C LEU A 246 11.52 -7.00 -6.49
N ILE A 247 11.87 -5.99 -7.27
CA ILE A 247 11.48 -5.90 -8.70
C ILE A 247 11.95 -7.17 -9.42
N GLU A 248 13.25 -7.50 -9.32
CA GLU A 248 13.83 -8.68 -9.97
C GLU A 248 13.17 -9.99 -9.53
N GLN A 249 12.84 -10.14 -8.24
CA GLN A 249 12.13 -11.30 -7.72
C GLN A 249 10.75 -11.44 -8.35
N TRP A 250 9.94 -10.38 -8.28
CA TRP A 250 8.53 -10.46 -8.65
C TRP A 250 8.31 -10.42 -10.16
N THR A 251 9.11 -9.68 -10.93
CA THR A 251 9.06 -9.74 -12.40
C THR A 251 9.43 -11.14 -12.90
N ASN A 252 10.45 -11.78 -12.32
CA ASN A 252 10.80 -13.15 -12.68
C ASN A 252 9.71 -14.17 -12.31
N VAL A 253 9.00 -13.97 -11.19
CA VAL A 253 7.85 -14.81 -10.81
C VAL A 253 6.73 -14.70 -11.84
N HIS A 254 6.45 -13.49 -12.31
CA HIS A 254 5.45 -13.21 -13.34
C HIS A 254 5.90 -13.53 -14.77
N GLY A 255 7.16 -13.94 -14.96
CA GLY A 255 7.70 -14.29 -16.28
C GLY A 255 8.00 -13.09 -17.17
N THR A 256 8.12 -11.90 -16.59
CA THR A 256 8.55 -10.67 -17.26
C THR A 256 10.03 -10.40 -17.01
N ASP A 257 10.61 -9.38 -17.64
CA ASP A 257 11.94 -8.90 -17.30
C ASP A 257 11.88 -7.70 -16.33
N ALA A 258 13.04 -7.30 -15.80
CA ALA A 258 13.18 -6.21 -14.84
C ALA A 258 13.43 -4.85 -15.53
N THR A 259 13.02 -4.71 -16.79
CA THR A 259 12.97 -3.44 -17.52
C THR A 259 11.56 -2.89 -17.45
N PRO A 260 11.35 -1.62 -17.05
CA PRO A 260 10.00 -1.07 -16.99
C PRO A 260 9.42 -0.88 -18.39
N ASP A 261 8.19 -1.36 -18.60
CA ASP A 261 7.41 -1.16 -19.83
C ASP A 261 6.85 0.26 -19.92
N ARG A 262 6.55 0.85 -18.75
CA ARG A 262 6.04 2.22 -18.63
C ARG A 262 6.60 2.88 -17.38
N THR A 263 6.84 4.18 -17.48
CA THR A 263 7.25 5.03 -16.36
C THR A 263 6.41 6.31 -16.31
N ASP A 264 6.14 6.79 -15.11
CA ASP A 264 5.51 8.09 -14.87
C ASP A 264 5.94 8.65 -13.50
N THR A 265 5.12 9.53 -12.91
CA THR A 265 5.30 9.97 -11.54
C THR A 265 4.02 9.87 -10.72
N VAL A 266 4.20 9.68 -9.41
CA VAL A 266 3.14 9.78 -8.40
C VAL A 266 3.54 10.83 -7.38
N ALA A 267 2.75 11.90 -7.24
CA ALA A 267 3.12 13.08 -6.44
C ALA A 267 4.53 13.65 -6.77
N GLY A 268 4.98 13.52 -8.02
CA GLY A 268 6.31 13.94 -8.45
C GLY A 268 7.44 12.91 -8.20
N TYR A 269 7.16 11.79 -7.55
CA TYR A 269 8.10 10.70 -7.35
C TYR A 269 8.12 9.72 -8.54
N PRO A 270 9.29 9.23 -8.97
CA PRO A 270 9.39 8.24 -10.04
C PRO A 270 8.57 6.99 -9.74
N ARG A 271 7.80 6.54 -10.74
CA ARG A 271 7.07 5.28 -10.71
C ARG A 271 7.30 4.48 -11.99
N GLU A 272 7.45 3.18 -11.81
CA GLU A 272 7.75 2.21 -12.85
C GLU A 272 6.69 1.11 -12.86
N PHE A 273 6.35 0.61 -14.05
CA PHE A 273 5.38 -0.45 -14.27
C PHE A 273 5.99 -1.54 -15.13
N TYR A 274 5.71 -2.78 -14.74
CA TYR A 274 6.15 -3.99 -15.41
C TYR A 274 4.89 -4.79 -15.77
N GLU A 275 4.72 -5.10 -17.04
CA GLU A 275 3.50 -5.63 -17.61
C GLU A 275 3.67 -7.08 -18.10
N ASP A 276 2.64 -7.90 -17.92
CA ASP A 276 2.59 -9.25 -18.49
C ASP A 276 2.42 -9.21 -20.02
N ALA A 277 2.42 -10.38 -20.66
CA ALA A 277 2.22 -10.50 -22.10
C ALA A 277 0.84 -10.00 -22.60
N ASN A 278 -0.12 -9.75 -21.70
CA ASN A 278 -1.43 -9.21 -22.00
C ASN A 278 -1.52 -7.69 -21.77
N GLY A 279 -0.44 -7.05 -21.29
CA GLY A 279 -0.41 -5.63 -20.94
C GLY A 279 -0.99 -5.32 -19.57
N ASN A 280 -1.17 -6.31 -18.70
CA ASN A 280 -1.59 -6.08 -17.32
C ASN A 280 -0.36 -5.75 -16.47
N THR A 281 -0.39 -4.66 -15.70
CA THR A 281 0.64 -4.40 -14.68
C THR A 281 0.63 -5.50 -13.64
N VAL A 282 1.76 -6.19 -13.50
CA VAL A 282 1.98 -7.25 -12.50
C VAL A 282 2.89 -6.81 -11.36
N VAL A 283 3.81 -5.89 -11.65
CA VAL A 283 4.63 -5.20 -10.65
C VAL A 283 4.57 -3.70 -10.93
N GLU A 284 4.36 -2.90 -9.88
CA GLU A 284 4.67 -1.47 -9.90
C GLU A 284 5.71 -1.14 -8.82
N SER A 285 6.52 -0.12 -9.07
CA SER A 285 7.51 0.36 -8.11
C SER A 285 7.52 1.87 -8.02
N VAL A 286 7.55 2.40 -6.80
CA VAL A 286 7.62 3.83 -6.50
C VAL A 286 8.85 4.11 -5.66
N THR A 287 9.74 4.96 -6.17
CA THR A 287 10.91 5.45 -5.43
C THR A 287 10.62 6.82 -4.85
N VAL A 288 10.45 6.91 -3.53
CA VAL A 288 10.21 8.18 -2.84
C VAL A 288 11.54 8.90 -2.61
N THR A 289 11.85 9.83 -3.51
CA THR A 289 13.11 10.58 -3.52
C THR A 289 13.31 11.38 -2.24
N GLY A 290 14.45 11.18 -1.57
CA GLY A 290 14.84 11.85 -0.34
C GLY A 290 14.25 11.23 0.93
N MET A 291 13.30 10.29 0.81
CA MET A 291 12.71 9.63 1.96
C MET A 291 13.67 8.58 2.56
N GLY A 292 13.73 8.54 3.89
CA GLY A 292 14.42 7.50 4.66
C GLY A 292 13.55 6.25 4.88
N HIS A 293 13.80 5.55 5.99
CA HIS A 293 13.07 4.33 6.34
C HIS A 293 11.68 4.62 6.94
N GLY A 294 10.61 4.37 6.19
CA GLY A 294 9.25 4.55 6.70
C GLY A 294 8.12 4.37 5.69
N GLN A 295 6.90 4.47 6.20
CA GLN A 295 5.64 4.47 5.46
C GLN A 295 5.35 5.89 4.94
N PRO A 296 5.21 6.09 3.61
CA PRO A 296 4.80 7.37 3.05
C PRO A 296 3.35 7.72 3.41
N VAL A 297 3.14 8.93 3.95
CA VAL A 297 1.82 9.53 4.20
C VAL A 297 1.77 10.97 3.67
N ASP A 298 0.55 11.48 3.53
CA ASP A 298 0.24 12.87 3.18
C ASP A 298 -0.91 13.32 4.08
N PRO A 299 -0.63 13.80 5.31
CA PRO A 299 -1.66 14.12 6.28
C PRO A 299 -2.55 15.27 5.79
N GLY A 300 -3.86 15.05 5.80
CA GLY A 300 -4.83 16.06 5.36
C GLY A 300 -6.23 15.50 5.19
N THR A 301 -7.07 16.23 4.46
CA THR A 301 -8.48 15.83 4.21
C THR A 301 -8.85 15.95 2.73
N GLY A 302 -7.89 16.34 1.89
CA GLY A 302 -8.06 16.39 0.44
C GLY A 302 -8.02 14.99 -0.18
N GLU A 303 -8.40 14.91 -1.45
CA GLU A 303 -8.23 13.69 -2.24
C GLU A 303 -6.74 13.30 -2.30
N GLY A 304 -6.44 12.02 -2.08
CA GLY A 304 -5.06 11.52 -2.05
C GLY A 304 -4.36 11.66 -0.70
N GLN A 305 -4.92 12.45 0.23
CA GLN A 305 -4.36 12.65 1.56
C GLN A 305 -4.86 11.56 2.52
N CYS A 306 -3.97 11.07 3.37
CA CYS A 306 -4.29 10.10 4.41
C CYS A 306 -3.23 10.08 5.50
N GLY A 307 -3.61 9.55 6.68
CA GLY A 307 -2.66 9.20 7.72
C GLY A 307 -2.07 10.41 8.44
N ARG A 308 -1.08 10.15 9.31
CA ARG A 308 -0.44 11.17 10.16
C ARG A 308 0.99 10.77 10.50
N THR A 309 1.84 11.77 10.71
CA THR A 309 3.24 11.54 11.06
C THR A 309 3.38 10.83 12.40
N ALA A 310 4.21 9.79 12.43
CA ALA A 310 4.55 9.01 13.62
C ALA A 310 5.94 8.38 13.47
N ALA A 311 6.35 7.54 14.41
CA ALA A 311 7.60 6.80 14.27
C ALA A 311 7.56 5.92 13.01
N HIS A 312 8.46 6.18 12.06
CA HIS A 312 8.53 5.54 10.74
C HIS A 312 7.25 5.68 9.89
N VAL A 313 6.43 6.69 10.15
CA VAL A 313 5.33 7.12 9.27
C VAL A 313 5.62 8.56 8.89
N LEU A 314 6.01 8.75 7.64
CA LEU A 314 6.73 9.94 7.17
C LEU A 314 5.84 10.76 6.28
N ASP A 315 5.63 12.02 6.64
CA ASP A 315 5.00 12.99 5.76
C ASP A 315 5.96 13.34 4.63
N VAL A 316 5.58 12.94 3.42
CA VAL A 316 6.36 13.09 2.19
C VAL A 316 5.44 13.47 1.02
N ASP A 317 4.32 14.13 1.30
CA ASP A 317 3.36 14.60 0.29
C ASP A 317 2.83 13.48 -0.64
N VAL A 318 2.88 12.22 -0.20
CA VAL A 318 2.27 11.07 -0.89
C VAL A 318 1.82 9.99 0.11
N CYS A 319 0.54 9.61 0.06
CA CYS A 319 0.01 8.50 0.86
C CYS A 319 0.06 7.17 0.10
N ALA A 320 0.96 6.27 0.49
CA ALA A 320 1.06 4.96 -0.15
C ALA A 320 -0.20 4.09 0.08
N ALA A 321 -0.86 4.18 1.24
CA ALA A 321 -2.07 3.41 1.52
C ALA A 321 -3.24 3.78 0.57
N TRP A 322 -3.39 5.06 0.25
CA TRP A 322 -4.39 5.57 -0.69
C TRP A 322 -4.12 5.03 -2.08
N HIS A 323 -2.89 5.12 -2.56
CA HIS A 323 -2.51 4.62 -3.89
C HIS A 323 -2.69 3.10 -4.02
N LEU A 324 -2.27 2.33 -3.01
CA LEU A 324 -2.51 0.90 -2.97
C LEU A 324 -4.01 0.58 -3.02
N GLY A 325 -4.83 1.27 -2.24
CA GLY A 325 -6.27 1.05 -2.25
C GLY A 325 -6.96 1.44 -3.56
N GLN A 326 -6.45 2.45 -4.27
CA GLN A 326 -6.91 2.77 -5.64
C GLN A 326 -6.55 1.65 -6.62
N THR A 327 -5.30 1.17 -6.60
CA THR A 327 -4.84 0.04 -7.44
C THR A 327 -5.67 -1.22 -7.21
N TRP A 328 -6.11 -1.46 -5.96
CA TRP A 328 -6.92 -2.61 -5.57
C TRP A 328 -8.44 -2.39 -5.70
N ASN A 329 -8.84 -1.23 -6.22
CA ASN A 329 -10.23 -0.82 -6.39
C ASN A 329 -11.05 -0.95 -5.09
N LEU A 330 -10.51 -0.41 -4.00
CA LEU A 330 -11.16 -0.45 -2.68
C LEU A 330 -12.27 0.61 -2.55
N SER A 331 -12.09 1.78 -3.18
CA SER A 331 -13.04 2.91 -3.16
C SER A 331 -14.40 2.65 -3.81
#